data_AF-A0A377H702-F1
#
_entry.id   AF-A0A377H702-F1
#
_cell.length_a   1.000
_cell.length_b   1.000
_cell.length_c   1.000
_cell.angle_alpha   90.00
_cell.angle_beta   90.00
_cell.angle_gamma   90.00
#
_symmetry.space_group_name_H-M   'P 1'
#
loop_
_entity.id
_entity.type
_entity.pdbx_description
1 polymer ?
#
loop_
_entity_poly.entity_id
_entity_poly.type
_entity_poly.pdbx_seq_one_letter_code
_entity_poly.pdbx_strand_id
1 'polypeptide(L)'
;MTFYLNFLFVLTILFFYFVFQTTLIRKYMVKSFIDTDLLQDPQNYRSFSRMWRMGYRYDAKISAIIIAVPFIIGSVLIAFSLYQATISLFSFYIFLISLLFTGINIGNYFYFKTYKSYYNIFMFGIVEDDTKAVLNNIWEDYPIIKLLVLTILAAIFPTSIFIYILSQQPLVIENYSTLITITFGLISLIYLAYAARGYFFTHPLAKMHAQVSSLSIINQMVPNGIIAMKWAFEDRKRDIQFSAVDKKQGSKLIKQFTKIIPTTQCFEYENPQQFFIDKTEKNTFLQQNPPHIVICPRKVRLLF
;
A
#
# COMPACT_ATOMS: atom_id res chain seq x y z
N MET A 1 -19.43 -33.83 0.05
CA MET A 1 -18.42 -33.37 1.03
C MET A 1 -17.00 -33.38 0.47
N THR A 2 -16.59 -34.37 -0.32
CA THR A 2 -15.21 -34.47 -0.85
C THR A 2 -14.82 -33.25 -1.69
N PHE A 3 -15.75 -32.76 -2.52
CA PHE A 3 -15.56 -31.51 -3.27
C PHE A 3 -15.26 -30.31 -2.37
N TYR A 4 -16.02 -30.15 -1.29
CA TYR A 4 -15.84 -29.05 -0.35
C TYR A 4 -14.52 -29.15 0.43
N LEU A 5 -14.08 -30.37 0.77
CA LEU A 5 -12.76 -30.57 1.40
C LEU A 5 -11.62 -30.16 0.46
N ASN A 6 -11.63 -30.62 -0.80
CA ASN A 6 -10.64 -30.22 -1.82
C ASN A 6 -10.69 -28.71 -2.06
N PHE A 7 -11.88 -28.11 -2.01
CA PHE A 7 -12.07 -26.67 -2.09
C PHE A 7 -11.41 -25.91 -0.94
N LEU A 8 -11.66 -26.30 0.31
CA LEU A 8 -11.01 -25.69 1.48
C LEU A 8 -9.48 -25.86 1.44
N PHE A 9 -9.01 -27.03 1.02
CA PHE A 9 -7.60 -27.32 0.88
C PHE A 9 -6.92 -26.41 -0.14
N VAL A 10 -7.50 -26.26 -1.34
CA VAL A 10 -6.89 -25.41 -2.36
C VAL A 10 -6.92 -23.93 -1.98
N LEU A 11 -7.97 -23.45 -1.30
CA LEU A 11 -8.00 -22.09 -0.76
C LEU A 11 -6.89 -21.86 0.27
N THR A 12 -6.55 -22.88 1.06
CA THR A 12 -5.43 -22.82 2.00
C THR A 12 -4.09 -22.71 1.27
N ILE A 13 -3.88 -23.50 0.21
CA ILE A 13 -2.69 -23.40 -0.65
C ILE A 13 -2.59 -21.99 -1.25
N LEU A 14 -3.68 -21.46 -1.78
CA LEU A 14 -3.70 -20.13 -2.40
C LEU A 14 -3.42 -19.02 -1.38
N PHE A 15 -3.93 -19.13 -0.15
CA PHE A 15 -3.60 -18.19 0.92
C PHE A 15 -2.09 -18.13 1.16
N PHE A 16 -1.45 -19.30 1.33
CA PHE A 16 0.00 -19.35 1.54
C PHE A 16 0.79 -18.91 0.32
N TYR A 17 0.30 -19.17 -0.89
CA TYR A 17 0.90 -18.69 -2.13
C TYR A 17 1.01 -17.15 -2.14
N PHE A 18 -0.08 -16.44 -1.86
CA PHE A 18 -0.08 -14.97 -1.83
C PHE A 18 0.83 -14.41 -0.74
N VAL A 19 0.79 -14.98 0.47
CA VAL A 19 1.68 -14.57 1.58
C VAL A 19 3.15 -14.80 1.24
N PHE A 20 3.46 -15.97 0.66
CA PHE A 20 4.81 -16.33 0.27
C PHE A 20 5.34 -15.36 -0.80
N GLN A 21 4.53 -15.05 -1.80
CA GLN A 21 4.90 -14.13 -2.87
C GLN A 21 5.28 -12.74 -2.34
N THR A 22 4.44 -12.13 -1.49
CA THR A 22 4.76 -10.80 -0.91
C THR A 22 5.96 -10.85 0.02
N THR A 23 6.12 -11.94 0.77
CA THR A 23 7.27 -12.15 1.64
C THR A 23 8.56 -12.24 0.84
N LEU A 24 8.56 -12.97 -0.28
CA LEU A 24 9.70 -13.05 -1.18
C LEU A 24 10.06 -11.69 -1.74
N ILE A 25 9.08 -10.94 -2.27
CA ILE A 25 9.32 -9.60 -2.82
C ILE A 25 9.89 -8.68 -1.74
N ARG A 26 9.34 -8.70 -0.53
CA ARG A 26 9.87 -7.95 0.61
C ARG A 26 11.31 -8.34 0.95
N LYS A 27 11.63 -9.64 0.95
CA LYS A 27 13.00 -10.13 1.14
C LYS A 27 13.95 -9.61 0.07
N TYR A 28 13.52 -9.60 -1.19
CA TYR A 28 14.28 -9.00 -2.29
C TYR A 28 14.44 -7.48 -2.11
N MET A 29 13.41 -6.76 -1.68
CA MET A 29 13.49 -5.33 -1.39
C MET A 29 14.49 -5.03 -0.27
N VAL A 30 14.39 -5.74 0.85
CA VAL A 30 15.32 -5.62 1.99
C VAL A 30 16.76 -5.85 1.54
N LYS A 31 17.01 -6.91 0.76
CA LYS A 31 18.35 -7.20 0.23
C LYS A 31 18.85 -6.16 -0.77
N SER A 32 17.96 -5.55 -1.56
CA SER A 32 18.34 -4.64 -2.64
C SER A 32 18.52 -3.19 -2.20
N PHE A 33 17.80 -2.78 -1.14
CA PHE A 33 17.64 -1.36 -0.80
C PHE A 33 18.08 -1.00 0.62
N ILE A 34 18.45 -1.97 1.45
CA ILE A 34 18.96 -1.72 2.80
C ILE A 34 20.44 -2.07 2.83
N ASP A 35 21.23 -1.11 3.30
CA ASP A 35 22.67 -1.29 3.45
C ASP A 35 22.99 -2.41 4.45
N THR A 36 24.02 -3.19 4.14
CA THR A 36 24.44 -4.34 4.97
C THR A 36 24.82 -3.93 6.38
N ASP A 37 25.37 -2.72 6.53
CA ASP A 37 25.80 -2.19 7.82
C ASP A 37 24.60 -1.93 8.73
N LEU A 38 23.49 -1.44 8.17
CA LEU A 38 22.24 -1.24 8.92
C LEU A 38 21.64 -2.58 9.38
N LEU A 39 21.75 -3.62 8.57
CA LEU A 39 21.26 -4.97 8.89
C LEU A 39 22.08 -5.64 10.00
N GLN A 40 23.38 -5.38 10.06
CA GLN A 40 24.30 -5.98 11.03
C GLN A 40 24.36 -5.22 12.36
N ASP A 41 23.92 -3.96 12.39
CA ASP A 41 23.86 -3.15 13.60
C ASP A 41 22.93 -3.78 14.67
N PRO A 42 23.47 -4.17 15.85
CA PRO A 42 22.68 -4.75 16.94
C PRO A 42 21.53 -3.86 17.42
N GLN A 43 21.66 -2.53 17.31
CA GLN A 43 20.59 -1.59 17.70
C GLN A 43 19.33 -1.77 16.84
N ASN A 44 19.52 -2.14 15.57
CA ASN A 44 18.44 -2.26 14.59
C ASN A 44 17.76 -3.63 14.57
N TYR A 45 18.32 -4.65 15.23
CA TYR A 45 17.77 -6.01 15.23
C TYR A 45 16.29 -6.07 15.65
N ARG A 46 15.93 -5.33 16.72
CA ARG A 46 14.54 -5.24 17.19
C ARG A 46 13.62 -4.53 16.18
N SER A 47 14.15 -3.58 15.42
CA SER A 47 13.43 -2.85 14.38
C SER A 47 13.13 -3.74 13.18
N PHE A 48 14.12 -4.50 12.70
CA PHE A 48 13.93 -5.48 11.63
C PHE A 48 12.99 -6.62 12.02
N SER A 49 13.12 -7.14 13.24
CA SER A 49 12.20 -8.16 13.75
C SER A 49 10.75 -7.67 13.78
N ARG A 50 10.52 -6.41 14.20
CA ARG A 50 9.20 -5.77 14.14
C ARG A 50 8.72 -5.56 12.71
N MET A 51 9.59 -5.11 11.81
CA MET A 51 9.30 -4.92 10.39
C MET A 51 8.80 -6.23 9.76
N TRP A 52 9.50 -7.34 9.98
CA TRP A 52 9.09 -8.66 9.47
C TRP A 52 7.74 -9.09 10.04
N ARG A 53 7.55 -9.05 11.36
CA ARG A 53 6.27 -9.44 11.98
C ARG A 53 5.09 -8.61 11.49
N MET A 54 5.25 -7.28 11.39
CA MET A 54 4.21 -6.42 10.88
C MET A 54 3.98 -6.63 9.39
N GLY A 55 5.05 -6.86 8.63
CA GLY A 55 4.99 -7.22 7.22
C GLY A 55 4.14 -8.46 6.97
N TYR A 56 4.41 -9.56 7.68
CA TYR A 56 3.63 -10.79 7.57
C TYR A 56 2.15 -10.58 7.90
N ARG A 57 1.82 -9.71 8.85
CA ARG A 57 0.43 -9.41 9.19
C ARG A 57 -0.29 -8.67 8.07
N TYR A 58 0.39 -7.72 7.43
CA TYR A 58 -0.12 -7.03 6.24
C TYR A 58 -0.30 -7.99 5.05
N ASP A 59 0.63 -8.93 4.87
CA ASP A 59 0.58 -9.94 3.83
C ASP A 59 -0.58 -10.93 4.05
N ALA A 60 -0.72 -11.43 5.28
CA ALA A 60 -1.84 -12.28 5.68
C ALA A 60 -3.19 -11.55 5.55
N LYS A 61 -3.25 -10.27 5.90
CA LYS A 61 -4.47 -9.46 5.79
C LYS A 61 -4.99 -9.38 4.37
N ILE A 62 -4.14 -9.02 3.40
CA ILE A 62 -4.58 -8.94 2.01
C ILE A 62 -4.90 -10.32 1.46
N SER A 63 -4.08 -11.33 1.76
CA SER A 63 -4.33 -12.70 1.31
C SER A 63 -5.67 -13.21 1.84
N ALA A 64 -6.00 -12.94 3.10
CA ALA A 64 -7.29 -13.30 3.69
C ALA A 64 -8.47 -12.59 3.01
N ILE A 65 -8.35 -11.29 2.71
CA ILE A 65 -9.40 -10.54 2.00
C ILE A 65 -9.64 -11.12 0.60
N ILE A 66 -8.57 -11.45 -0.14
CA ILE A 66 -8.65 -12.05 -1.47
C ILE A 66 -9.33 -13.42 -1.43
N ILE A 67 -8.97 -14.26 -0.46
CA ILE A 67 -9.47 -15.63 -0.30
C ILE A 67 -10.87 -15.67 0.33
N ALA A 68 -11.28 -14.66 1.10
CA ALA A 68 -12.61 -14.59 1.69
C ALA A 68 -13.72 -14.58 0.63
N VAL A 69 -13.50 -13.93 -0.52
CA VAL A 69 -14.47 -13.89 -1.63
C VAL A 69 -14.79 -15.29 -2.17
N PRO A 70 -13.81 -16.08 -2.66
CA PRO A 70 -14.08 -17.45 -3.08
C PRO A 70 -14.55 -18.32 -1.92
N PHE A 71 -14.00 -18.15 -0.71
CA PHE A 71 -14.46 -18.92 0.45
C PHE A 71 -15.97 -18.76 0.68
N ILE A 72 -16.48 -17.53 0.79
CA ILE A 72 -17.89 -17.28 1.11
C ILE A 72 -18.79 -17.69 -0.07
N ILE A 73 -18.55 -17.11 -1.25
CA ILE A 73 -19.41 -17.32 -2.41
C ILE A 73 -19.30 -18.75 -2.93
N GLY A 74 -18.09 -19.32 -2.97
CA GLY A 74 -17.86 -20.70 -3.37
C GLY A 74 -18.48 -21.71 -2.41
N SER A 75 -18.45 -21.47 -1.10
CA SER A 75 -19.15 -22.34 -0.13
C SER A 75 -20.66 -22.36 -0.39
N VAL A 76 -21.27 -21.20 -0.71
CA VAL A 76 -22.69 -21.11 -1.07
C VAL A 76 -22.98 -21.88 -2.37
N LEU A 77 -22.19 -21.65 -3.43
CA LEU A 77 -22.38 -22.35 -4.71
C LEU A 77 -22.25 -23.88 -4.56
N ILE A 78 -21.27 -24.34 -3.78
CA ILE A 78 -21.05 -25.76 -3.49
C ILE A 78 -22.22 -26.36 -2.71
N ALA A 79 -22.85 -25.60 -1.80
CA ALA A 79 -24.04 -26.04 -1.07
C ALA A 79 -25.25 -26.30 -1.99
N PHE A 80 -25.34 -25.56 -3.11
CA PHE A 80 -26.32 -25.79 -4.19
C PHE A 80 -25.82 -26.76 -5.28
N SER A 81 -24.73 -27.48 -5.03
CA SER A 81 -24.12 -28.43 -5.98
C SER A 81 -23.65 -27.81 -7.32
N LEU A 82 -23.39 -26.50 -7.34
CA LEU A 82 -22.93 -25.77 -8.52
C LEU A 82 -21.40 -25.86 -8.70
N TYR A 83 -20.88 -27.08 -8.79
CA TYR A 83 -19.43 -27.35 -8.81
C TYR A 83 -18.73 -26.77 -10.04
N GLN A 84 -19.29 -26.99 -11.24
CA GLN A 84 -18.69 -26.48 -12.48
C GLN A 84 -18.68 -24.95 -12.53
N ALA A 85 -19.75 -24.31 -12.05
CA ALA A 85 -19.81 -22.86 -11.93
C ALA A 85 -18.75 -22.33 -10.95
N THR A 86 -18.54 -23.04 -9.83
CA THR A 86 -17.49 -22.71 -8.84
C THR A 86 -16.10 -22.76 -9.49
N ILE A 87 -15.78 -23.83 -10.23
CA ILE A 87 -14.49 -23.98 -10.91
C ILE A 87 -14.30 -22.87 -11.96
N SER A 88 -15.28 -22.65 -12.83
CA SER A 88 -15.18 -21.67 -13.91
C SER A 88 -15.06 -20.23 -13.38
N LEU A 89 -15.95 -19.83 -12.46
CA LEU A 89 -15.95 -18.48 -11.90
C LEU A 89 -14.65 -18.19 -11.14
N PHE A 90 -14.23 -19.11 -10.26
CA PHE A 90 -13.09 -18.84 -9.40
C PHE A 90 -11.75 -19.09 -10.07
N SER A 91 -11.66 -19.92 -11.12
CA SER A 91 -10.44 -19.98 -11.94
C SER A 91 -10.17 -18.65 -12.64
N PHE A 92 -11.20 -18.03 -13.23
CA PHE A 92 -11.07 -16.69 -13.82
C PHE A 92 -10.72 -15.62 -12.76
N TYR A 93 -11.43 -15.63 -11.62
CA TYR A 93 -11.13 -14.72 -10.51
C TYR A 93 -9.69 -14.87 -10.01
N ILE A 94 -9.22 -16.10 -9.76
CA ILE A 94 -7.86 -16.36 -9.26
C ILE A 94 -6.84 -15.90 -10.29
N PHE A 95 -7.04 -16.20 -11.58
CA PHE A 95 -6.15 -15.73 -12.63
C PHE A 95 -6.03 -14.21 -12.65
N LEU A 96 -7.16 -13.50 -12.69
CA LEU A 96 -7.19 -12.03 -12.76
C LEU A 96 -6.58 -11.40 -11.49
N ILE A 97 -6.95 -11.90 -10.32
CA ILE A 97 -6.42 -11.40 -9.05
C ILE A 97 -4.93 -11.70 -8.92
N SER A 98 -4.45 -12.90 -9.25
CA SER A 98 -3.03 -13.22 -9.22
C SER A 98 -2.23 -12.38 -10.21
N LEU A 99 -2.79 -12.08 -11.38
CA LEU A 99 -2.17 -11.18 -12.38
C LEU A 99 -1.99 -9.77 -11.81
N LEU A 100 -3.09 -9.17 -11.31
CA LEU A 100 -3.06 -7.82 -10.73
C LEU A 100 -2.19 -7.77 -9.47
N PHE A 101 -2.33 -8.76 -8.59
CA PHE A 101 -1.58 -8.85 -7.34
C PHE A 101 -0.07 -8.90 -7.60
N THR A 102 0.36 -9.75 -8.54
CA THR A 102 1.76 -9.87 -8.92
C THR A 102 2.26 -8.59 -9.56
N GLY A 103 1.52 -8.05 -10.54
CA GLY A 103 1.90 -6.84 -11.27
C GLY A 103 2.06 -5.64 -10.35
N ILE A 104 1.12 -5.42 -9.42
CA ILE A 104 1.19 -4.30 -8.46
C ILE A 104 2.39 -4.46 -7.53
N ASN A 105 2.68 -5.65 -7.01
CA ASN A 105 3.82 -5.85 -6.11
C ASN A 105 5.17 -5.72 -6.83
N ILE A 106 5.29 -6.22 -8.07
CA ILE A 106 6.47 -6.00 -8.91
C ILE A 106 6.64 -4.51 -9.20
N GLY A 107 5.56 -3.83 -9.60
CA GLY A 107 5.60 -2.39 -9.81
C GLY A 107 6.05 -1.64 -8.56
N ASN A 108 5.62 -2.06 -7.35
CA ASN A 108 6.04 -1.42 -6.10
C ASN A 108 7.55 -1.54 -5.88
N TYR A 109 8.16 -2.68 -6.26
CA TYR A 109 9.61 -2.83 -6.22
C TYR A 109 10.32 -1.79 -7.11
N PHE A 110 9.85 -1.62 -8.35
CA PHE A 110 10.46 -0.65 -9.28
C PHE A 110 10.16 0.80 -8.90
N TYR A 111 8.97 1.09 -8.40
CA TYR A 111 8.64 2.38 -7.82
C TYR A 111 9.59 2.70 -6.67
N PHE A 112 9.85 1.73 -5.80
CA PHE A 112 10.83 1.89 -4.72
C PHE A 112 12.24 2.13 -5.22
N LYS A 113 12.66 1.42 -6.28
CA LYS A 113 13.98 1.60 -6.90
C LYS A 113 14.22 3.07 -7.28
N THR A 114 13.21 3.72 -7.85
CA THR A 114 13.26 5.10 -8.35
C THR A 114 13.04 6.14 -7.24
N TYR A 115 11.98 5.99 -6.45
CA TYR A 115 11.51 7.04 -5.51
C TYR A 115 11.90 6.79 -4.05
N LYS A 116 12.57 5.66 -3.75
CA LYS A 116 12.98 5.26 -2.38
C LYS A 116 11.84 5.24 -1.36
N SER A 117 10.63 5.02 -1.84
CA SER A 117 9.40 4.93 -1.05
C SER A 117 8.49 3.87 -1.67
N TYR A 118 7.60 3.27 -0.87
CA TYR A 118 6.50 2.48 -1.42
C TYR A 118 5.49 3.41 -2.13
N TYR A 119 4.53 2.84 -2.88
CA TYR A 119 3.49 3.65 -3.54
C TYR A 119 2.82 4.66 -2.62
N ASN A 120 2.89 5.93 -2.99
CA ASN A 120 2.33 7.04 -2.23
C ASN A 120 1.61 8.01 -3.19
N ILE A 121 1.08 9.11 -2.66
CA ILE A 121 0.30 10.07 -3.44
C ILE A 121 1.03 10.63 -4.67
N PHE A 122 2.36 10.68 -4.64
CA PHE A 122 3.16 11.18 -5.77
C PHE A 122 3.03 10.32 -7.03
N MET A 123 2.61 9.06 -6.91
CA MET A 123 2.34 8.21 -8.07
C MET A 123 1.30 8.82 -9.02
N PHE A 124 0.33 9.59 -8.51
CA PHE A 124 -0.69 10.23 -9.35
C PHE A 124 -0.15 11.44 -10.12
N GLY A 125 0.79 12.21 -9.55
CA GLY A 125 1.42 13.34 -10.24
C GLY A 125 2.20 12.90 -11.49
N ILE A 126 2.83 11.72 -11.44
CA ILE A 126 3.50 11.10 -12.59
C ILE A 126 2.51 10.86 -13.75
N VAL A 127 1.30 10.43 -13.41
CA VAL A 127 0.26 10.16 -14.40
C VAL A 127 -0.35 11.46 -14.94
N GLU A 128 -0.40 12.52 -14.13
CA GLU A 128 -1.05 13.79 -14.47
C GLU A 128 -0.17 14.74 -15.28
N ASP A 129 1.14 14.85 -14.98
CA ASP A 129 1.98 15.92 -15.55
C ASP A 129 2.89 15.46 -16.72
N ASP A 130 3.43 14.23 -16.71
CA ASP A 130 4.48 13.81 -17.66
C ASP A 130 4.40 12.30 -18.04
N THR A 131 3.20 11.77 -18.25
CA THR A 131 2.98 10.32 -18.43
C THR A 131 3.81 9.70 -19.56
N LYS A 132 3.94 10.40 -20.70
CA LYS A 132 4.62 9.85 -21.89
C LYS A 132 6.14 9.72 -21.69
N ALA A 133 6.77 10.76 -21.16
CA ALA A 133 8.21 10.75 -20.92
C ALA A 133 8.57 9.69 -19.87
N VAL A 134 7.76 9.59 -18.81
CA VAL A 134 7.97 8.57 -17.78
C VAL A 134 7.78 7.16 -18.35
N LEU A 135 6.76 6.91 -19.16
CA LEU A 135 6.53 5.60 -19.75
C LEU A 135 7.66 5.16 -20.69
N ASN A 136 8.21 6.10 -21.47
CA ASN A 136 9.40 5.84 -22.31
C ASN A 136 10.61 5.46 -21.46
N ASN A 137 10.91 6.22 -20.40
CA ASN A 137 12.01 5.89 -19.48
C ASN A 137 11.79 4.53 -18.83
N ILE A 138 10.57 4.18 -18.41
CA ILE A 138 10.28 2.85 -17.84
C ILE A 138 10.51 1.74 -18.88
N TRP A 139 10.16 1.98 -20.16
CA TRP A 139 10.36 1.02 -21.24
C TRP A 139 11.84 0.78 -21.54
N GLU A 140 12.67 1.82 -21.46
CA GLU A 140 14.11 1.73 -21.70
C GLU A 140 14.87 1.18 -20.49
N ASP A 141 14.53 1.63 -19.28
CA ASP A 141 15.28 1.32 -18.06
C ASP A 141 14.91 -0.02 -17.41
N TYR A 142 13.73 -0.58 -17.74
CA TYR A 142 13.23 -1.80 -17.11
C TYR A 142 12.86 -2.89 -18.11
N PRO A 143 13.11 -4.18 -17.76
CA PRO A 143 12.83 -5.30 -18.64
C PRO A 143 11.33 -5.66 -18.65
N ILE A 144 10.46 -4.74 -19.12
CA ILE A 144 8.99 -4.85 -19.04
C ILE A 144 8.49 -6.17 -19.61
N ILE A 145 8.99 -6.60 -20.78
CA ILE A 145 8.55 -7.86 -21.41
C ILE A 145 8.81 -9.07 -20.49
N LYS A 146 10.00 -9.13 -19.86
CA LYS A 146 10.33 -10.21 -18.91
C LYS A 146 9.43 -10.17 -17.67
N LEU A 147 9.13 -8.96 -17.17
CA LEU A 147 8.25 -8.76 -16.02
C LEU A 147 6.79 -9.13 -16.33
N LEU A 148 6.31 -8.84 -17.54
CA LEU A 148 4.98 -9.22 -18.00
C LEU A 148 4.87 -10.75 -18.10
N VAL A 149 5.84 -11.41 -18.73
CA VAL A 149 5.88 -12.88 -18.80
C VAL A 149 5.90 -13.50 -17.40
N LEU A 150 6.76 -12.98 -16.51
CA LEU A 150 6.81 -13.45 -15.10
C LEU A 150 5.46 -13.27 -14.40
N THR A 151 4.80 -12.13 -14.60
CA THR A 151 3.49 -11.82 -14.01
C THR A 151 2.40 -12.78 -14.51
N ILE A 152 2.39 -13.08 -15.81
CA ILE A 152 1.45 -14.04 -16.41
C ILE A 152 1.72 -15.45 -15.89
N LEU A 153 2.97 -15.90 -15.86
CA LEU A 153 3.32 -17.23 -15.34
C LEU A 153 2.94 -17.40 -13.86
N ALA A 154 3.19 -16.37 -13.05
CA ALA A 154 2.78 -16.31 -11.65
C ALA A 154 1.25 -16.28 -11.47
N ALA A 155 0.48 -15.88 -12.49
CA ALA A 155 -0.99 -15.97 -12.46
C ALA A 155 -1.51 -17.35 -12.92
N ILE A 156 -0.87 -17.94 -13.93
CA ILE A 156 -1.21 -19.27 -14.46
C ILE A 156 -0.99 -20.35 -13.40
N PHE A 157 0.11 -20.30 -12.66
CA PHE A 157 0.47 -21.31 -11.67
C PHE A 157 -0.62 -21.60 -10.62
N PRO A 158 -1.08 -20.62 -9.79
CA PRO A 158 -2.12 -20.85 -8.79
C PRO A 158 -3.47 -21.24 -9.44
N THR A 159 -3.78 -20.68 -10.62
CA THR A 159 -5.00 -21.00 -11.37
C THR A 159 -5.02 -22.46 -11.82
N SER A 160 -3.88 -22.96 -12.32
CA SER A 160 -3.74 -24.34 -12.78
C SER A 160 -3.88 -25.32 -11.62
N ILE A 161 -3.28 -25.00 -10.47
CA ILE A 161 -3.42 -25.79 -9.23
C ILE A 161 -4.89 -25.82 -8.78
N PHE A 162 -5.58 -24.67 -8.82
CA PHE A 162 -7.00 -24.58 -8.47
C PHE A 162 -7.88 -25.47 -9.34
N ILE A 163 -7.73 -25.37 -10.66
CA ILE A 163 -8.48 -26.20 -11.61
C ILE A 163 -8.14 -27.68 -11.40
N TYR A 164 -6.86 -28.02 -11.28
CA TYR A 164 -6.41 -29.40 -11.10
C TYR A 164 -7.01 -30.05 -9.85
N ILE A 165 -6.87 -29.42 -8.68
CA ILE A 165 -7.36 -29.96 -7.40
C ILE A 165 -8.88 -30.13 -7.44
N LEU A 166 -9.62 -29.17 -7.99
CA LEU A 166 -11.08 -29.26 -8.04
C LEU A 166 -11.61 -30.20 -9.12
N SER A 167 -10.85 -30.45 -10.18
CA SER A 167 -11.26 -31.38 -11.24
C SER A 167 -10.90 -32.82 -10.90
N GLN A 168 -9.71 -33.05 -10.34
CA GLN A 168 -9.18 -34.38 -10.05
C GLN A 168 -9.54 -34.88 -8.65
N GLN A 169 -9.93 -33.98 -7.74
CA GLN A 169 -10.33 -34.32 -6.38
C GLN A 169 -9.31 -35.22 -5.64
N PRO A 170 -8.00 -34.87 -5.64
CA PRO A 170 -6.93 -35.76 -5.16
C PRO A 170 -7.03 -36.11 -3.67
N LEU A 171 -7.68 -35.25 -2.86
CA LEU A 171 -7.97 -35.58 -1.46
C LEU A 171 -9.24 -36.43 -1.40
N VAL A 172 -9.07 -37.74 -1.62
CA VAL A 172 -10.07 -38.75 -1.29
C VAL A 172 -9.65 -39.37 0.02
N ILE A 173 -10.17 -38.84 1.13
CA ILE A 173 -9.98 -39.48 2.44
C ILE A 173 -11.10 -40.52 2.57
N GLU A 174 -10.75 -41.79 2.71
CA GLU A 174 -11.71 -42.82 3.10
C GLU A 174 -12.06 -42.62 4.59
N ASN A 175 -13.35 -42.66 4.95
CA ASN A 175 -13.85 -42.55 6.34
C ASN A 175 -13.60 -41.22 7.10
N TYR A 176 -13.52 -40.05 6.46
CA TYR A 176 -13.59 -38.79 7.22
C TYR A 176 -15.03 -38.46 7.64
N SER A 177 -15.19 -38.06 8.90
CA SER A 177 -16.49 -37.58 9.40
C SER A 177 -16.83 -36.22 8.80
N THR A 178 -18.11 -36.00 8.46
CA THR A 178 -18.69 -34.69 8.12
C THR A 178 -18.26 -33.60 9.13
N LEU A 179 -18.09 -33.98 10.39
CA LEU A 179 -17.63 -33.11 11.47
C LEU A 179 -16.25 -32.49 11.20
N ILE A 180 -15.31 -33.25 10.61
CA ILE A 180 -13.97 -32.76 10.29
C ILE A 180 -14.05 -31.65 9.24
N THR A 181 -14.85 -31.84 8.18
CA THR A 181 -14.97 -30.85 7.10
C THR A 181 -15.65 -29.57 7.58
N ILE A 182 -16.71 -29.70 8.40
CA ILE A 182 -17.38 -28.54 9.03
C ILE A 182 -16.40 -27.80 9.95
N THR A 183 -15.64 -28.54 10.77
CA THR A 183 -14.66 -27.96 11.70
C THR A 183 -13.56 -27.22 10.94
N PHE A 184 -13.05 -27.79 9.85
CA PHE A 184 -12.06 -27.12 9.00
C PHE A 184 -12.64 -25.85 8.36
N GLY A 185 -13.87 -25.89 7.85
CA GLY A 185 -14.55 -24.71 7.33
C GLY A 185 -14.71 -23.61 8.37
N LEU A 186 -15.13 -23.94 9.60
CA LEU A 186 -15.29 -23.00 10.70
C LEU A 186 -13.94 -22.39 11.14
N ILE A 187 -12.90 -23.21 11.27
CA ILE A 187 -11.55 -22.73 11.61
C ILE A 187 -11.04 -21.79 10.52
N SER A 188 -11.20 -22.15 9.24
CA SER A 188 -10.84 -21.30 8.11
C SER A 188 -11.58 -19.96 8.13
N LEU A 189 -12.88 -19.96 8.43
CA LEU A 189 -13.66 -18.74 8.54
C LEU A 189 -13.14 -17.83 9.67
N ILE A 190 -12.91 -18.40 10.86
CA ILE A 190 -12.37 -17.66 12.02
C ILE A 190 -10.98 -17.09 11.69
N TYR A 191 -10.13 -17.89 11.05
CA TYR A 191 -8.78 -17.48 10.65
C TYR A 191 -8.82 -16.36 9.61
N LEU A 192 -9.64 -16.47 8.57
CA LEU A 192 -9.79 -15.43 7.54
C LEU A 192 -10.30 -14.12 8.16
N ALA A 193 -11.28 -14.19 9.07
CA ALA A 193 -11.78 -13.02 9.78
C ALA A 193 -10.69 -12.37 10.65
N TYR A 194 -9.91 -13.18 11.37
CA TYR A 194 -8.78 -12.72 12.17
C TYR A 194 -7.71 -12.04 11.31
N ALA A 195 -7.26 -12.70 10.25
CA ALA A 195 -6.21 -12.20 9.37
C ALA A 195 -6.65 -10.91 8.64
N ALA A 196 -7.89 -10.86 8.12
CA ALA A 196 -8.43 -9.67 7.45
C ALA A 196 -8.50 -8.44 8.38
N ARG A 197 -8.80 -8.66 9.67
CA ARG A 197 -8.84 -7.58 10.68
C ARG A 197 -7.42 -7.19 11.12
N GLY A 198 -6.54 -8.17 11.31
CA GLY A 198 -5.15 -8.05 11.76
C GLY A 198 -4.97 -7.97 13.29
N TYR A 199 -6.00 -7.58 14.05
CA TYR A 199 -6.01 -7.49 15.52
C TYR A 199 -7.41 -7.75 16.09
N PHE A 200 -7.52 -8.48 17.22
CA PHE A 200 -8.80 -8.81 17.89
C PHE A 200 -9.38 -7.64 18.70
N PHE A 201 -8.54 -6.92 19.46
CA PHE A 201 -8.98 -6.03 20.54
C PHE A 201 -8.76 -4.53 20.27
N THR A 202 -7.94 -4.19 19.29
CA THR A 202 -7.62 -2.79 18.93
C THR A 202 -8.20 -2.42 17.57
N HIS A 203 -7.97 -1.17 17.16
CA HIS A 203 -8.33 -0.69 15.82
C HIS A 203 -7.78 -1.60 14.72
N PRO A 204 -8.48 -1.75 13.58
CA PRO A 204 -8.01 -2.53 12.45
C PRO A 204 -6.60 -2.14 12.04
N LEU A 205 -5.83 -3.07 11.48
CA LEU A 205 -4.45 -2.82 11.06
C LEU A 205 -4.38 -1.64 10.06
N ALA A 206 -4.02 -0.48 10.58
CA ALA A 206 -3.97 0.84 9.91
C ALA A 206 -2.55 1.28 9.58
N LYS A 207 -2.41 2.27 8.68
CA LYS A 207 -1.14 2.82 8.17
C LYS A 207 -0.11 3.17 9.26
N MET A 208 -0.55 3.70 10.39
CA MET A 208 0.32 4.04 11.53
C MET A 208 1.12 2.84 12.08
N HIS A 209 0.59 1.62 11.99
CA HIS A 209 1.28 0.42 12.48
C HIS A 209 2.46 0.00 11.57
N ALA A 210 2.60 0.61 10.39
CA ALA A 210 3.79 0.42 9.56
C ALA A 210 5.01 1.20 10.08
N GLN A 211 4.83 2.13 11.02
CA GLN A 211 5.91 2.85 11.67
C GLN A 211 6.49 2.01 12.82
N VAL A 212 7.49 1.18 12.51
CA VAL A 212 8.11 0.22 13.43
C VAL A 212 9.47 0.68 13.97
N SER A 213 10.09 1.67 13.34
CA SER A 213 11.43 2.20 13.64
C SER A 213 11.48 3.72 13.48
N SER A 214 12.49 4.36 14.08
CA SER A 214 12.86 5.74 13.77
C SER A 214 13.42 5.88 12.36
N LEU A 215 14.05 4.82 11.83
CA LEU A 215 14.59 4.78 10.48
C LEU A 215 13.45 4.58 9.46
N SER A 216 13.19 5.62 8.66
CA SER A 216 12.13 5.62 7.65
C SER A 216 12.27 4.45 6.67
N ILE A 217 13.51 4.12 6.23
CA ILE A 217 13.76 3.04 5.27
C ILE A 217 13.22 1.70 5.76
N ILE A 218 13.30 1.39 7.06
CA ILE A 218 12.77 0.16 7.65
C ILE A 218 11.24 0.16 7.59
N ASN A 219 10.61 1.29 7.92
CA ASN A 219 9.15 1.43 7.88
C ASN A 219 8.58 1.27 6.47
N GLN A 220 9.33 1.75 5.47
CA GLN A 220 8.92 1.67 4.07
C GLN A 220 8.93 0.23 3.52
N MET A 221 9.60 -0.70 4.21
CA MET A 221 9.62 -2.13 3.87
C MET A 221 8.45 -2.91 4.48
N VAL A 222 7.63 -2.28 5.33
CA VAL A 222 6.52 -2.94 6.05
C VAL A 222 5.26 -3.16 5.20
N PRO A 223 4.77 -2.23 4.38
CA PRO A 223 3.63 -2.53 3.50
C PRO A 223 4.07 -3.32 2.26
N ASN A 224 3.22 -4.24 1.80
CA ASN A 224 3.33 -4.77 0.44
C ASN A 224 2.72 -3.78 -0.57
N GLY A 225 2.95 -4.03 -1.86
CA GLY A 225 2.53 -3.12 -2.94
C GLY A 225 1.02 -2.90 -2.99
N ILE A 226 0.20 -3.90 -2.65
CA ILE A 226 -1.26 -3.79 -2.65
C ILE A 226 -1.74 -2.83 -1.57
N ILE A 227 -1.20 -2.96 -0.35
CA ILE A 227 -1.53 -2.06 0.76
C ILE A 227 -1.00 -0.66 0.52
N ALA A 228 0.22 -0.54 0.02
CA ALA A 228 0.82 0.72 -0.39
C ALA A 228 -0.08 1.45 -1.41
N MET A 229 -0.51 0.74 -2.46
CA MET A 229 -1.43 1.26 -3.46
C MET A 229 -2.76 1.72 -2.84
N LYS A 230 -3.37 0.89 -1.97
CA LYS A 230 -4.60 1.26 -1.24
C LYS A 230 -4.42 2.57 -0.46
N TRP A 231 -3.30 2.71 0.26
CA TRP A 231 -3.00 3.93 1.01
C TRP A 231 -2.77 5.13 0.11
N ALA A 232 -2.11 4.96 -1.03
CA ALA A 232 -1.94 6.04 -2.01
C ALA A 232 -3.29 6.58 -2.48
N PHE A 233 -4.25 5.70 -2.82
CA PHE A 233 -5.61 6.12 -3.17
C PHE A 233 -6.34 6.81 -2.01
N GLU A 234 -6.21 6.32 -0.78
CA GLU A 234 -6.80 6.95 0.40
C GLU A 234 -6.18 8.32 0.71
N ASP A 235 -4.87 8.48 0.48
CA ASP A 235 -4.19 9.76 0.62
C ASP A 235 -4.66 10.74 -0.46
N ARG A 236 -4.77 10.31 -1.72
CA ARG A 236 -5.27 11.14 -2.82
C ARG A 236 -6.70 11.63 -2.60
N LYS A 237 -7.57 10.78 -2.04
CA LYS A 237 -8.95 11.17 -1.69
C LYS A 237 -9.02 12.20 -0.56
N ARG A 238 -8.02 12.20 0.33
CA ARG A 238 -7.90 13.14 1.45
C ARG A 238 -7.09 14.39 1.11
N ASP A 239 -6.46 14.40 -0.07
CA ASP A 239 -5.66 15.50 -0.54
C ASP A 239 -6.54 16.74 -0.73
N ILE A 240 -6.13 17.84 -0.13
CA ILE A 240 -6.90 19.09 -0.14
C ILE A 240 -6.67 19.73 -1.50
N GLN A 241 -7.68 19.66 -2.36
CA GLN A 241 -7.67 20.38 -3.63
C GLN A 241 -7.86 21.87 -3.35
N PHE A 242 -6.81 22.67 -3.58
CA PHE A 242 -6.90 24.12 -3.50
C PHE A 242 -7.52 24.64 -4.81
N SER A 243 -8.81 25.00 -4.77
CA SER A 243 -9.41 25.77 -5.85
C SER A 243 -8.93 27.22 -5.76
N ALA A 244 -8.48 27.79 -6.88
CA ALA A 244 -8.19 29.22 -6.95
C ALA A 244 -9.45 30.00 -6.53
N VAL A 245 -9.32 30.80 -5.47
CA VAL A 245 -10.42 31.65 -5.00
C VAL A 245 -10.50 32.90 -5.86
N ASP A 246 -11.71 33.35 -6.15
CA ASP A 246 -11.90 34.65 -6.80
C ASP A 246 -11.28 35.76 -5.94
N LYS A 247 -10.80 36.84 -6.58
CA LYS A 247 -10.14 37.96 -5.90
C LYS A 247 -10.98 38.49 -4.73
N LYS A 248 -12.31 38.60 -4.89
CA LYS A 248 -13.21 39.07 -3.83
C LYS A 248 -13.25 38.13 -2.62
N GLN A 249 -13.24 36.82 -2.87
CA GLN A 249 -13.20 35.82 -1.80
C GLN A 249 -11.85 35.77 -1.11
N GLY A 250 -10.75 35.85 -1.87
CA GLY A 250 -9.40 35.96 -1.34
C GLY A 250 -9.24 37.17 -0.42
N SER A 251 -9.74 38.34 -0.85
CA SER A 251 -9.79 39.56 -0.03
C SER A 251 -10.55 39.36 1.28
N LYS A 252 -11.70 38.66 1.26
CA LYS A 252 -12.50 38.36 2.46
C LYS A 252 -11.77 37.43 3.42
N LEU A 253 -11.09 36.40 2.91
CA LEU A 253 -10.29 35.47 3.70
C LEU A 253 -9.11 36.18 4.37
N ILE A 254 -8.38 37.02 3.64
CA ILE A 254 -7.29 37.86 4.20
C ILE A 254 -7.83 38.74 5.34
N LYS A 255 -9.04 39.31 5.18
CA LYS A 255 -9.74 40.16 6.17
C LYS A 255 -10.08 39.40 7.46
N GLN A 256 -10.38 38.12 7.35
CA GLN A 256 -10.62 37.24 8.50
C GLN A 256 -9.31 36.84 9.18
N PHE A 257 -8.27 36.58 8.37
CA PHE A 257 -6.96 36.17 8.85
C PHE A 257 -6.22 37.28 9.59
N THR A 258 -6.32 38.54 9.14
CA THR A 258 -5.75 39.73 9.82
C THR A 258 -6.33 39.99 11.21
N LYS A 259 -7.53 39.47 11.52
CA LYS A 259 -8.11 39.56 12.88
C LYS A 259 -7.41 38.63 13.87
N ILE A 260 -6.76 37.58 13.38
CA ILE A 260 -6.14 36.52 14.17
C ILE A 260 -4.64 36.78 14.32
N ILE A 261 -4.02 37.48 13.35
CA ILE A 261 -2.60 37.81 13.38
C ILE A 261 -2.41 39.29 13.76
N PRO A 262 -1.73 39.61 14.88
CA PRO A 262 -1.32 40.98 15.17
C PRO A 262 -0.27 41.40 14.13
N THR A 263 -0.73 42.11 13.10
CA THR A 263 0.11 42.62 12.01
C THR A 263 0.33 44.10 12.25
N THR A 264 1.58 44.56 12.23
CA THR A 264 1.99 45.96 12.48
C THR A 264 1.79 46.88 11.27
N GLN A 265 1.40 46.33 10.12
CA GLN A 265 1.21 47.09 8.89
C GLN A 265 -0.28 47.32 8.60
N CYS A 266 -0.68 48.58 8.40
CA CYS A 266 -2.00 48.93 7.89
C CYS A 266 -2.13 48.43 6.45
N PHE A 267 -3.09 47.55 6.20
CA PHE A 267 -3.29 46.89 4.92
C PHE A 267 -4.22 47.71 4.00
N GLU A 268 -3.74 48.14 2.85
CA GLU A 268 -4.57 48.69 1.77
C GLU A 268 -5.03 47.56 0.83
N TYR A 269 -6.34 47.48 0.62
CA TYR A 269 -7.02 46.32 0.03
C TYR A 269 -6.80 46.11 -1.48
N GLU A 270 -6.13 47.05 -2.14
CA GLU A 270 -5.96 47.06 -3.59
C GLU A 270 -4.90 46.06 -4.08
N ASN A 271 -3.95 45.66 -3.22
CA ASN A 271 -2.91 44.70 -3.58
C ASN A 271 -2.77 43.55 -2.55
N PRO A 272 -3.53 42.45 -2.70
CA PRO A 272 -3.51 41.33 -1.75
C PRO A 272 -2.16 40.60 -1.65
N GLN A 273 -1.23 40.81 -2.59
CA GLN A 273 0.11 40.22 -2.52
C GLN A 273 0.97 40.88 -1.45
N GLN A 274 0.75 42.17 -1.15
CA GLN A 274 1.50 42.88 -0.10
C GLN A 274 1.29 42.25 1.29
N PHE A 275 0.14 41.60 1.52
CA PHE A 275 -0.11 40.85 2.77
C PHE A 275 0.93 39.74 3.02
N PHE A 276 1.48 39.15 1.95
CA PHE A 276 2.46 38.06 2.05
C PHE A 276 3.91 38.56 1.93
N ILE A 277 4.11 39.88 1.82
CA ILE A 277 5.43 40.50 1.68
C ILE A 277 5.76 41.20 3.00
N ASP A 278 6.64 40.59 3.79
CA ASP A 278 7.21 41.24 4.99
C ASP A 278 8.62 41.75 4.67
N LYS A 279 8.98 42.89 5.26
CA LYS A 279 10.32 43.48 5.12
C LYS A 279 10.97 43.55 6.48
N THR A 280 12.13 42.93 6.61
CA THR A 280 12.96 43.08 7.81
C THR A 280 13.45 44.52 7.93
N GLU A 281 13.64 44.98 9.16
CA GLU A 281 14.24 46.29 9.41
C GLU A 281 15.64 46.40 8.79
N LYS A 282 16.01 47.62 8.40
CA LYS A 282 17.35 47.88 7.84
C LYS A 282 18.39 47.65 8.93
N ASN A 283 19.35 46.78 8.66
CA ASN A 283 20.46 46.50 9.56
C ASN A 283 21.74 47.19 9.03
N THR A 284 22.22 48.18 9.77
CA THR A 284 23.42 48.96 9.43
C THR A 284 24.69 48.11 9.35
N PHE A 285 24.80 47.04 10.15
CA PHE A 285 25.92 46.10 10.12
C PHE A 285 25.95 45.30 8.81
N LEU A 286 24.81 44.79 8.35
CA LEU A 286 24.70 44.05 7.08
C LEU A 286 24.89 44.94 5.86
N GLN A 287 24.59 46.23 5.98
CA GLN A 287 24.85 47.20 4.91
C GLN A 287 26.34 47.45 4.72
N GLN A 288 27.13 47.40 5.80
CA GLN A 288 28.59 47.57 5.76
C GLN A 288 29.32 46.24 5.50
N ASN A 289 28.71 45.10 5.86
CA ASN A 289 29.27 43.76 5.69
C ASN A 289 28.27 42.87 4.95
N PRO A 290 28.19 42.96 3.61
CA PRO A 290 27.23 42.19 2.84
C PRO A 290 27.48 40.68 3.00
N PRO A 291 26.49 39.89 3.42
CA PRO A 291 26.65 38.46 3.61
C PRO A 291 26.72 37.72 2.26
N HIS A 292 27.55 36.68 2.18
CA HIS A 292 27.65 35.81 0.99
C HIS A 292 26.43 34.88 0.84
N ILE A 293 25.74 34.58 1.95
CA ILE A 293 24.56 33.72 1.99
C ILE A 293 23.51 34.39 2.88
N VAL A 294 22.31 34.58 2.34
CA VAL A 294 21.15 35.06 3.11
C VAL A 294 20.23 33.87 3.34
N ILE A 295 20.07 33.48 4.60
CA ILE A 295 19.07 32.48 5.00
C ILE A 295 17.85 33.25 5.47
N CYS A 296 16.71 33.05 4.81
CA CYS A 296 15.44 33.66 5.21
C CYS A 296 14.59 32.60 5.93
N PRO A 297 14.68 32.48 7.27
CA PRO A 297 13.82 31.56 8.01
C PRO A 297 12.38 32.07 7.95
N ARG A 298 11.48 31.25 7.42
CA ARG A 298 10.04 31.56 7.41
C ARG A 298 9.57 31.67 8.86
N LYS A 299 9.15 32.87 9.27
CA LYS A 299 8.61 33.13 10.61
C LYS A 299 7.21 32.53 10.71
N VAL A 300 7.11 31.22 10.96
CA VAL A 300 5.84 30.55 11.27
C VAL A 300 5.53 30.83 12.74
N ARG A 301 4.72 31.84 13.02
CA ARG A 301 4.12 32.02 14.34
C ARG A 301 3.05 30.93 14.47
N LEU A 302 3.36 29.86 15.21
CA LEU A 302 2.37 28.87 15.63
C LEU A 302 1.39 29.58 16.55
N LEU A 303 0.13 29.66 16.12
CA LEU A 303 -0.99 30.04 16.95
C LEU A 303 -1.34 28.82 17.81
N PHE A 304 -1.20 28.94 19.13
CA PHE A 304 -1.87 28.08 20.10
C PHE A 304 -3.20 28.75 20.49
#